data_AF-A0A7R8CD37-F1
#
_entry.id   AF-A0A7R8CD37-F1
#
_cell.length_a   1.000
_cell.length_b   1.000
_cell.length_c   1.000
_cell.angle_alpha   90.00
_cell.angle_beta   90.00
_cell.angle_gamma   90.00
#
_symmetry.space_group_name_H-M   'P 1'
#
loop_
_entity.id
_entity.type
_entity.pdbx_description
1 polymer ?
#
loop_
_entity_poly.entity_id
_entity_poly.type
_entity_poly.pdbx_seq_one_letter_code
_entity_poly.pdbx_strand_id
1 'polypeptide(L)'
;MEGELERRTRSQPGSSSGNIKPTTLNDILALQENQGASLVVPLPWCPHLKNIPKSPRLKDTVINTDTPCSDCENVGENWYCLYCEAVYCGRYVQEHALFHGLEKEHPLTLSFSDLSVWCYVCDSYVDNEILYSFKNRVIATNLMKK
;
A
#
# COMPACT_ATOMS: atom_id res chain seq x y z
N MET A 1 28.27 -15.04 68.01
CA MET A 1 26.82 -14.79 68.07
C MET A 1 26.36 -14.59 66.65
N GLU A 2 25.55 -15.54 66.23
CA GLU A 2 25.14 -15.87 64.87
C GLU A 2 24.17 -14.84 64.28
N GLY A 3 24.02 -14.85 62.95
CA GLY A 3 23.03 -14.03 62.25
C GLY A 3 23.17 -14.06 60.73
N GLU A 4 23.14 -15.25 60.14
CA GLU A 4 23.01 -15.52 58.71
C GLU A 4 21.57 -15.23 58.25
N LEU A 5 21.34 -14.45 57.17
CA LEU A 5 20.20 -14.67 56.26
C LEU A 5 20.29 -13.91 54.92
N GLU A 6 20.68 -14.67 53.90
CA GLU A 6 20.09 -14.78 52.55
C GLU A 6 20.16 -13.64 51.52
N ARG A 7 21.00 -13.93 50.51
CA ARG A 7 20.92 -13.52 49.10
C ARG A 7 19.49 -13.65 48.57
N ARG A 8 18.84 -12.52 48.27
CA ARG A 8 17.65 -12.49 47.40
C ARG A 8 18.10 -12.29 45.95
N THR A 9 18.16 -13.40 45.22
CA THR A 9 18.10 -13.42 43.76
C THR A 9 16.81 -12.74 43.32
N ARG A 10 16.91 -11.63 42.59
CA ARG A 10 15.77 -11.00 41.93
C ARG A 10 15.38 -11.90 40.76
N SER A 11 14.35 -12.70 40.96
CA SER A 11 13.74 -13.51 39.90
C SER A 11 13.25 -12.59 38.78
N GLN A 12 13.74 -12.84 37.57
CA GLN A 12 13.12 -12.32 36.35
C GLN A 12 11.70 -12.90 36.25
N PRO A 13 10.69 -12.13 35.79
CA PRO A 13 9.45 -12.73 35.33
C PRO A 13 9.80 -13.55 34.08
N GLY A 14 9.64 -14.86 34.18
CA GLY A 14 9.76 -15.76 33.04
C GLY A 14 8.81 -15.29 31.94
N SER A 15 9.38 -14.90 30.80
CA SER A 15 8.67 -14.74 29.55
C SER A 15 8.04 -16.09 29.22
N SER A 16 6.74 -16.22 29.44
CA SER A 16 5.95 -17.30 28.87
C SER A 16 6.04 -17.17 27.36
N SER A 17 6.94 -17.94 26.74
CA SER A 17 7.04 -18.13 25.29
C SER A 17 5.80 -18.87 24.80
N GLY A 18 4.66 -18.18 24.83
CA GLY A 18 3.53 -18.51 23.98
C GLY A 18 3.97 -18.21 22.55
N ASN A 19 4.04 -19.25 21.73
CA ASN A 19 4.31 -19.14 20.31
C ASN A 19 3.10 -18.46 19.62
N ILE A 20 2.91 -17.17 19.86
CA ILE A 20 1.86 -16.36 19.25
C ILE A 20 2.31 -16.12 17.82
N LYS A 21 1.70 -16.83 16.87
CA LYS A 21 1.89 -16.54 15.44
C LYS A 21 1.47 -15.09 15.21
N PRO A 22 2.27 -14.27 14.53
CA PRO A 22 1.90 -12.90 14.23
C PRO A 22 0.60 -12.90 13.41
N THR A 23 -0.41 -12.16 13.86
CA THR A 23 -1.74 -12.13 13.23
C THR A 23 -2.05 -10.80 12.55
N THR A 24 -1.32 -9.75 12.91
CA THR A 24 -1.47 -8.42 12.35
C THR A 24 -0.16 -7.97 11.70
N LEU A 25 -0.24 -6.98 10.82
CA LEU A 25 0.95 -6.35 10.26
C LEU A 25 1.84 -5.77 11.38
N ASN A 26 1.25 -5.17 12.42
CA ASN A 26 1.99 -4.64 13.55
C ASN A 26 2.76 -5.74 14.31
N ASP A 27 2.17 -6.94 14.46
CA ASP A 27 2.85 -8.08 15.08
C ASP A 27 4.09 -8.48 14.24
N ILE A 28 3.94 -8.53 12.91
CA ILE A 28 5.03 -8.87 11.99
C ILE A 28 6.15 -7.82 12.07
N LEU A 29 5.79 -6.53 12.04
CA LEU A 29 6.76 -5.43 12.13
C LEU A 29 7.53 -5.44 13.46
N ALA A 30 6.91 -5.91 14.54
CA ALA A 30 7.52 -6.00 15.87
C ALA A 30 8.46 -7.21 16.04
N LEU A 31 8.51 -8.15 15.08
CA LEU A 31 9.39 -9.31 15.17
C LEU A 31 10.85 -8.90 15.24
N GLN A 32 11.62 -9.59 16.08
CA GLN A 32 13.02 -9.26 16.30
C GLN A 32 13.88 -9.35 15.04
N GLU A 33 13.57 -10.28 14.14
CA GLU A 33 14.21 -10.41 12.82
C GLU A 33 13.97 -9.20 11.89
N ASN A 34 12.91 -8.42 12.14
CA ASN A 34 12.55 -7.23 11.38
C ASN A 34 13.07 -5.94 12.04
N GLN A 35 13.75 -6.03 13.20
CA GLN A 35 14.34 -4.85 13.85
C GLN A 35 15.42 -4.25 12.94
N GLY A 36 15.23 -3.00 12.53
CA GLY A 36 16.15 -2.29 11.62
C GLY A 36 15.94 -2.61 10.14
N ALA A 37 14.96 -3.44 9.78
CA ALA A 37 14.59 -3.65 8.38
C ALA A 37 13.86 -2.41 7.83
N SER A 38 14.20 -2.02 6.60
CA SER A 38 13.52 -0.93 5.89
C SER A 38 12.26 -1.44 5.20
N LEU A 39 11.28 -1.89 5.98
CA LEU A 39 10.02 -2.43 5.49
C LEU A 39 9.12 -1.32 4.95
N VAL A 40 8.53 -1.55 3.78
CA VAL A 40 7.57 -0.63 3.17
C VAL A 40 6.22 -0.80 3.83
N VAL A 41 5.78 0.22 4.57
CA VAL A 41 4.45 0.27 5.20
C VAL A 41 3.67 1.43 4.57
N PRO A 42 2.54 1.17 3.90
CA PRO A 42 1.72 2.23 3.32
C PRO A 42 1.23 3.20 4.40
N LEU A 43 1.18 4.49 4.06
CA LEU A 43 0.55 5.49 4.92
C LEU A 43 -0.94 5.16 5.04
N PRO A 44 -1.51 5.12 6.26
CA PRO A 44 -2.93 4.88 6.44
C PRO A 44 -3.79 6.04 5.91
N TRP A 45 -3.16 7.20 5.70
CA TRP A 45 -3.81 8.41 5.22
C TRP A 45 -2.78 9.42 4.69
N CYS A 46 -3.15 10.18 3.65
CA CYS A 46 -2.43 11.40 3.26
C CYS A 46 -3.41 12.52 2.86
N PRO A 47 -3.01 13.82 2.91
CA PRO A 47 -3.88 14.94 2.58
C PRO A 47 -4.48 14.89 1.18
N HIS A 48 -3.79 14.25 0.23
CA HIS A 48 -4.21 14.15 -1.17
C HIS A 48 -5.42 13.23 -1.38
N LEU A 49 -5.76 12.36 -0.41
CA LEU A 49 -6.98 11.56 -0.46
C LEU A 49 -8.25 12.43 -0.45
N LYS A 50 -8.17 13.67 0.04
CA LYS A 50 -9.31 14.61 0.05
C LYS A 50 -9.70 15.08 -1.36
N ASN A 51 -8.77 15.01 -2.31
CA ASN A 51 -8.91 15.63 -3.62
C ASN A 51 -9.36 14.64 -4.70
N ILE A 52 -9.42 13.34 -4.40
CA ILE A 52 -9.93 12.32 -5.32
C ILE A 52 -11.45 12.14 -5.14
N PRO A 53 -12.18 11.74 -6.20
CA PRO A 53 -13.56 11.30 -6.05
C PRO A 53 -13.64 10.08 -5.12
N LYS A 54 -14.76 9.91 -4.41
CA LYS A 54 -14.97 8.78 -3.48
C LYS A 54 -15.16 7.43 -4.19
N SER A 55 -15.43 7.46 -5.48
CA SER A 55 -15.56 6.30 -6.34
C SER A 55 -15.23 6.68 -7.78
N PRO A 56 -14.88 5.69 -8.62
CA PRO A 56 -14.79 5.89 -10.06
C PRO A 56 -16.07 6.54 -10.62
N ARG A 57 -15.88 7.47 -11.56
CA ARG A 57 -16.89 8.31 -12.21
C ARG A 57 -17.91 7.46 -12.95
N LEU A 58 -17.44 6.42 -13.62
CA LEU A 58 -18.29 5.50 -14.35
C LEU A 58 -18.76 4.37 -13.41
N LYS A 59 -20.05 4.38 -13.07
CA LYS A 59 -20.64 3.45 -12.10
C LYS A 59 -20.67 2.00 -12.57
N ASP A 60 -20.70 1.77 -13.88
CA ASP A 60 -20.81 0.44 -14.49
C ASP A 60 -19.58 0.04 -15.32
N THR A 61 -18.57 0.93 -15.39
CA THR A 61 -17.36 0.65 -16.17
C THR A 61 -16.38 -0.13 -15.31
N VAL A 62 -16.15 -1.36 -15.75
CA VAL A 62 -15.09 -2.25 -15.32
C VAL A 62 -13.74 -1.59 -15.68
N ILE A 63 -12.80 -1.54 -14.74
CA ILE A 63 -11.45 -0.98 -15.01
C ILE A 63 -10.61 -2.08 -15.65
N ASN A 64 -10.40 -2.02 -16.96
CA ASN A 64 -9.62 -3.03 -17.67
C ASN A 64 -8.12 -2.89 -17.37
N THR A 65 -7.53 -3.91 -16.76
CA THR A 65 -6.10 -3.98 -16.44
C THR A 65 -5.21 -4.11 -17.68
N ASP A 66 -5.77 -4.47 -18.84
CA ASP A 66 -5.05 -4.54 -20.11
C ASP A 66 -5.09 -3.19 -20.86
N THR A 67 -5.70 -2.15 -20.28
CA THR A 67 -5.71 -0.82 -20.91
C THR A 67 -4.26 -0.34 -21.07
N PRO A 68 -3.85 0.02 -22.30
CA PRO A 68 -2.49 0.44 -22.57
C PRO A 68 -2.21 1.84 -22.00
N CYS A 69 -0.93 2.17 -21.89
CA CYS A 69 -0.49 3.53 -21.59
C CYS A 69 -0.99 4.49 -22.67
N SER A 70 -1.56 5.62 -22.25
CA SER A 70 -2.15 6.63 -23.14
C SER A 70 -1.13 7.31 -24.08
N ASP A 71 0.17 7.28 -23.72
CA ASP A 71 1.22 8.00 -24.45
C ASP A 71 2.09 7.08 -25.31
N CYS A 72 2.30 5.83 -24.90
CA CYS A 72 3.24 4.91 -25.57
C CYS A 72 2.70 3.50 -25.83
N GLU A 73 1.40 3.29 -25.64
CA GLU A 73 0.69 2.03 -25.94
C GLU A 73 1.17 0.78 -25.17
N ASN A 74 2.10 0.93 -24.23
CA ASN A 74 2.61 -0.16 -23.41
C ASN A 74 1.49 -0.85 -22.62
N VAL A 75 1.51 -2.18 -22.57
CA VAL A 75 0.62 -3.03 -21.76
C VAL A 75 1.45 -3.72 -20.69
N GLY A 76 1.07 -3.54 -19.42
CA GLY A 76 1.81 -4.05 -18.24
C GLY A 76 2.58 -2.95 -17.52
N GLU A 77 2.76 -3.05 -16.19
CA GLU A 77 3.35 -1.98 -15.37
C GLU A 77 2.63 -0.63 -15.52
N ASN A 78 1.32 -0.66 -15.82
CA ASN A 78 0.50 0.53 -15.99
C ASN A 78 -0.17 0.94 -14.67
N TRP A 79 -0.36 2.24 -14.55
CA TRP A 79 -0.91 2.92 -13.39
C TRP A 79 -2.12 3.76 -13.80
N TYR A 80 -3.16 3.68 -12.99
CA TYR A 80 -4.45 4.34 -13.17
C TYR A 80 -4.54 5.57 -12.28
N CYS A 81 -4.75 6.73 -12.87
CA CYS A 81 -4.89 7.98 -12.14
C CYS A 81 -6.23 8.03 -11.38
N LEU A 82 -6.19 8.27 -10.06
CA LEU A 82 -7.41 8.31 -9.24
C LEU A 82 -8.24 9.59 -9.41
N TYR A 83 -7.72 10.60 -10.11
CA TYR A 83 -8.38 11.89 -10.34
C TYR A 83 -9.18 11.92 -11.64
N CYS A 84 -8.54 11.45 -12.71
CA CYS A 84 -9.05 11.56 -14.08
C CYS A 84 -9.20 10.22 -14.80
N GLU A 85 -8.84 9.10 -14.17
CA GLU A 85 -9.06 7.74 -14.68
C GLU A 85 -8.24 7.37 -15.92
N ALA A 86 -7.30 8.23 -16.33
CA ALA A 86 -6.35 7.94 -17.38
C ALA A 86 -5.29 6.93 -16.94
N VAL A 87 -4.75 6.18 -17.90
CA VAL A 87 -3.78 5.10 -17.68
C VAL A 87 -2.44 5.44 -18.31
N TYR A 88 -1.37 5.29 -17.54
CA TYR A 88 0.00 5.59 -17.97
C TYR A 88 0.99 4.55 -17.47
N CYS A 89 2.09 4.35 -18.19
CA CYS A 89 3.10 3.38 -17.78
C CYS A 89 3.93 3.89 -16.58
N GLY A 90 4.37 2.95 -15.76
CA GLY A 90 5.12 3.20 -14.54
C GLY A 90 6.59 3.52 -14.78
N ARG A 91 7.32 3.65 -13.67
CA ARG A 91 8.73 4.07 -13.66
C ARG A 91 9.71 3.12 -14.35
N TYR A 92 9.36 1.84 -14.42
CA TYR A 92 10.21 0.84 -15.07
C TYR A 92 10.00 0.76 -16.58
N VAL A 93 9.13 1.62 -17.14
CA VAL A 93 8.85 1.71 -18.57
C VAL A 93 9.31 3.07 -19.11
N GLN A 94 8.45 4.09 -19.06
CA GLN A 94 8.75 5.45 -19.57
C GLN A 94 8.25 6.56 -18.63
N GLU A 95 7.85 6.23 -17.40
CA GLU A 95 7.51 7.21 -16.36
C GLU A 95 6.31 8.13 -16.69
N HIS A 96 5.49 7.81 -17.69
CA HIS A 96 4.34 8.66 -18.06
C HIS A 96 3.35 8.88 -16.91
N ALA A 97 3.21 7.94 -15.97
CA ALA A 97 2.37 8.14 -14.79
C ALA A 97 2.95 9.21 -13.84
N LEU A 98 4.28 9.28 -13.71
CA LEU A 98 4.97 10.32 -12.93
C LEU A 98 4.80 11.68 -13.62
N PHE A 99 5.09 11.77 -14.92
CA PHE A 99 4.93 13.02 -15.67
C PHE A 99 3.49 13.52 -15.61
N HIS A 100 2.51 12.64 -15.83
CA HIS A 100 1.10 12.98 -15.68
C HIS A 100 0.77 13.52 -14.29
N GLY A 101 1.25 12.86 -13.22
CA GLY A 101 1.01 13.26 -11.85
C GLY A 101 1.56 14.66 -11.53
N LEU A 102 2.71 15.00 -12.09
CA LEU A 102 3.34 16.32 -11.94
C LEU A 102 2.64 17.40 -12.78
N GLU A 103 2.37 17.13 -14.06
CA GLU A 103 1.78 18.11 -14.99
C GLU A 103 0.32 18.44 -14.70
N LYS A 104 -0.44 17.45 -14.23
CA LYS A 104 -1.88 17.61 -13.93
C LYS A 104 -2.16 17.84 -12.44
N GLU A 105 -1.12 17.83 -11.61
CA GLU A 105 -1.26 17.89 -10.15
C GLU A 105 -2.17 16.76 -9.62
N HIS A 106 -2.01 15.56 -10.19
CA HIS A 106 -2.74 14.34 -9.85
C HIS A 106 -1.84 13.35 -9.09
N PRO A 107 -1.56 13.57 -7.80
CA PRO A 107 -0.50 12.86 -7.10
C PRO A 107 -0.78 11.38 -6.81
N LEU A 108 -2.02 10.89 -6.96
CA LEU A 108 -2.41 9.54 -6.56
C LEU A 108 -2.72 8.65 -7.77
N THR A 109 -2.04 7.51 -7.83
CA THR A 109 -2.20 6.50 -8.88
C THR A 109 -2.29 5.09 -8.30
N LEU A 110 -3.13 4.25 -8.89
CA LEU A 110 -3.31 2.84 -8.55
C LEU A 110 -2.59 1.95 -9.57
N SER A 111 -1.78 1.01 -9.10
CA SER A 111 -1.08 0.03 -9.93
C SER A 111 -2.03 -1.08 -10.42
N PHE A 112 -1.97 -1.42 -11.71
CA PHE A 112 -2.68 -2.58 -12.23
C PHE A 112 -2.01 -3.92 -11.91
N SER A 113 -0.72 -3.93 -11.58
CA SER A 113 0.04 -5.15 -11.28
C SER A 113 -0.30 -5.74 -9.91
N ASP A 114 -0.51 -4.89 -8.90
CA ASP A 114 -0.63 -5.32 -7.49
C ASP A 114 -1.67 -4.55 -6.66
N LEU A 115 -2.44 -3.63 -7.28
CA LEU A 115 -3.45 -2.78 -6.63
C LEU A 115 -2.89 -1.85 -5.55
N SER A 116 -1.58 -1.70 -5.46
CA SER A 116 -0.96 -0.69 -4.60
C SER A 116 -1.31 0.72 -5.09
N VAL A 117 -1.40 1.67 -4.17
CA VAL A 117 -1.63 3.09 -4.51
C VAL A 117 -0.41 3.88 -4.10
N TRP A 118 0.12 4.66 -5.02
CA TRP A 118 1.28 5.52 -4.82
C TRP A 118 0.87 6.99 -4.80
N CYS A 119 1.47 7.75 -3.89
CA CYS A 119 1.34 9.20 -3.84
C CYS A 119 2.67 9.86 -4.21
N TYR A 120 2.74 10.51 -5.39
CA TYR A 120 3.98 11.15 -5.87
C TYR A 120 4.47 12.29 -4.98
N VAL A 121 3.55 13.03 -4.33
CA VAL A 121 3.93 14.15 -3.45
C VAL A 121 4.39 13.66 -2.08
N CYS A 122 3.83 12.57 -1.57
CA CYS A 122 4.23 12.00 -0.29
C CYS A 122 5.40 11.03 -0.40
N ASP A 123 5.81 10.68 -1.62
CA ASP A 123 6.84 9.68 -1.93
C ASP A 123 6.60 8.36 -1.16
N SER A 124 5.35 7.92 -1.12
CA SER A 124 4.93 6.77 -0.31
C SER A 124 3.71 6.08 -0.89
N TYR A 125 3.63 4.77 -0.62
CA TYR A 125 2.38 4.04 -0.76
C TYR A 125 1.35 4.55 0.23
N VAL A 126 0.08 4.46 -0.14
CA VAL A 126 -1.07 4.85 0.67
C VAL A 126 -2.09 3.72 0.65
N ASP A 127 -2.60 3.35 1.82
CA ASP A 127 -3.73 2.44 1.94
C ASP A 127 -4.77 2.98 2.91
N ASN A 128 -5.99 3.15 2.43
CA ASN A 128 -7.08 3.76 3.17
C ASN A 128 -8.41 3.25 2.61
N GLU A 129 -9.44 3.18 3.46
CA GLU A 129 -10.79 2.71 3.08
C GLU A 129 -11.40 3.45 1.88
N ILE A 130 -11.06 4.73 1.69
CA ILE A 130 -11.51 5.53 0.55
C ILE A 130 -11.08 4.89 -0.79
N LEU A 131 -9.95 4.18 -0.80
CA LEU A 131 -9.39 3.55 -2.00
C LEU A 131 -10.07 2.22 -2.34
N TYR A 132 -10.84 1.63 -1.44
CA TYR A 132 -11.43 0.30 -1.64
C TYR A 132 -12.44 0.29 -2.80
N SER A 133 -13.15 1.39 -3.02
CA SER A 133 -14.07 1.53 -4.15
C SER A 133 -13.35 1.43 -5.51
N PHE A 134 -12.10 1.89 -5.58
CA PHE A 134 -11.25 1.79 -6.77
C PHE A 134 -10.65 0.39 -6.90
N LYS A 135 -10.01 -0.11 -5.83
CA LYS A 135 -9.38 -1.45 -5.80
C LYS A 135 -10.38 -2.55 -6.16
N ASN A 136 -11.58 -2.52 -5.58
CA ASN A 136 -12.61 -3.52 -5.82
C ASN A 136 -13.10 -3.54 -7.28
N ARG A 137 -13.10 -2.39 -7.97
CA ARG A 137 -13.46 -2.36 -9.41
C ARG A 137 -12.44 -3.05 -10.28
N VAL A 138 -11.15 -2.89 -9.98
CA VAL A 138 -10.07 -3.57 -10.70
C VAL A 138 -10.13 -5.09 -10.43
N ILE A 139 -10.42 -5.50 -9.19
CA ILE A 139 -10.58 -6.92 -8.83
C ILE A 139 -11.75 -7.55 -9.59
N ALA A 140 -12.89 -6.87 -9.67
CA ALA A 140 -14.07 -7.37 -10.39
C ALA A 140 -13.72 -7.70 -11.86
N THR A 141 -12.90 -6.88 -12.51
CA THR A 141 -12.35 -7.17 -13.84
C THR A 141 -11.60 -8.49 -13.90
N ASN A 142 -10.66 -8.69 -12.97
CA ASN A 142 -9.78 -9.86 -12.98
C ASN A 142 -10.54 -11.17 -12.70
N LEU A 143 -11.65 -11.10 -11.96
CA LEU A 143 -12.53 -12.24 -11.71
C LEU A 143 -13.39 -12.59 -12.94
N MET A 144 -13.76 -11.62 -13.77
CA MET A 144 -14.53 -11.88 -15.01
C MET A 144 -13.67 -12.44 -16.16
N LYS A 145 -12.33 -12.45 -16.03
CA LYS A 145 -11.40 -13.01 -17.01
C LYS A 145 -11.11 -14.51 -16.81
N LYS A 146 -11.67 -15.15 -15.77
CA LYS A 146 -11.56 -16.59 -15.50
C LYS A 146 -12.80 -17.33 -15.97
#